data_AF-K1YT13-F1
#
_entry.id   AF-K1YT13-F1
#
_cell.length_a   1.000
_cell.length_b   1.000
_cell.length_c   1.000
_cell.angle_alpha   90.00
_cell.angle_beta   90.00
_cell.angle_gamma   90.00
#
_symmetry.space_group_name_H-M   'P 1'
#
loop_
_entity.id
_entity.type
_entity.pdbx_description
1 polymer ?
#
loop_
_entity_poly.entity_id
_entity_poly.type
_entity_poly.pdbx_seq_one_letter_code
_entity_poly.pdbx_strand_id
1 'polypeptide(L)'
;MAPEVTYKQSVEEAIGNPKLSKALHLFGDAYLVARENAFSGLDFQEMRTELAAIKDDVRIRRKELLAEFIKNAEAAGSKVFIARDTKEANDYVIKLAQQKKAKLIAKSKSMVSEEAHLNKALE
;
A
#
# COMPACT_ATOMS: atom_id res chain seq x y z
N MET A 1 9.20 15.53 30.83
CA MET A 1 8.76 16.07 29.53
C MET A 1 9.99 16.18 28.66
N ALA A 2 10.12 15.33 27.62
CA ALA A 2 11.14 15.55 26.61
C ALA A 2 10.83 16.92 25.94
N PRO A 3 11.84 17.76 25.65
CA PRO A 3 11.60 19.01 24.94
C PRO A 3 10.91 18.69 23.61
N GLU A 4 9.86 19.44 23.27
CA GLU A 4 9.28 19.42 21.92
C GLU A 4 10.36 19.90 20.94
N VAL A 5 11.07 18.95 20.34
CA VAL A 5 11.98 19.23 19.24
C VAL A 5 11.11 19.79 18.12
N THR A 6 11.34 21.05 17.77
CA THR A 6 10.62 21.64 16.64
C THR A 6 10.96 20.85 15.38
N TYR A 7 9.99 20.73 14.45
CA TYR A 7 10.24 20.03 13.18
C TYR A 7 11.53 20.51 12.50
N LYS A 8 11.79 21.81 12.53
CA LYS A 8 13.01 22.42 11.98
C LYS A 8 14.28 21.88 12.64
N GLN A 9 14.33 21.79 13.97
CA GLN A 9 15.48 21.23 14.69
C GLN A 9 15.71 19.75 14.35
N SER A 10 14.64 18.96 14.21
CA SER A 10 14.76 17.54 13.81
C SER A 10 15.33 17.36 12.41
N VAL A 11 14.98 18.27 11.48
CA VAL A 11 15.51 18.28 10.12
C VAL A 11 16.99 18.66 10.13
N GLU A 12 17.37 19.69 10.87
CA GLU A 12 18.77 20.13 11.00
C GLU A 12 19.65 19.02 11.61
N GLU A 13 19.17 18.34 12.65
CA GLU A 13 19.85 17.19 13.25
C GLU A 13 20.01 16.03 12.25
N ALA A 14 18.95 15.70 11.50
CA ALA A 14 18.99 14.62 10.53
C ALA A 14 19.96 14.90 9.36
N ILE A 15 19.95 16.14 8.85
CA ILE A 15 20.87 16.58 7.78
C ILE A 15 22.32 16.57 8.28
N GLY A 16 22.55 16.99 9.53
CA GLY A 16 23.88 16.99 10.15
C GLY A 16 24.40 15.60 10.53
N ASN A 17 23.59 14.53 10.41
CA ASN A 17 23.97 13.19 10.82
C ASN A 17 24.71 12.44 9.69
N PRO A 18 26.04 12.23 9.80
CA PRO A 18 26.82 11.59 8.73
C PRO A 18 26.45 10.12 8.53
N LYS A 19 25.89 9.44 9.53
CA LYS A 19 25.42 8.05 9.38
C LYS A 19 24.17 7.99 8.50
N LEU A 20 23.23 8.91 8.67
CA LEU A 20 22.01 8.98 7.85
C LEU A 20 22.36 9.30 6.40
N SER A 21 23.21 10.30 6.18
CA SER A 21 23.72 10.63 4.85
C SER A 21 24.42 9.43 4.20
N LYS A 22 25.34 8.77 4.91
CA LYS A 22 26.04 7.58 4.40
C LYS A 22 25.08 6.43 4.06
N ALA A 23 24.09 6.16 4.91
CA ALA A 23 23.11 5.11 4.66
C ALA A 23 22.29 5.40 3.39
N LEU A 24 21.89 6.66 3.17
CA LEU A 24 21.16 7.08 1.99
C LEU A 24 22.00 6.93 0.71
N HIS A 25 23.29 7.31 0.76
CA HIS A 25 24.21 7.12 -0.36
C HIS A 25 24.41 5.64 -0.70
N LEU A 26 24.69 4.81 0.31
CA LEU A 26 24.85 3.36 0.12
C LEU A 26 23.61 2.73 -0.51
N PHE A 27 22.42 3.13 -0.07
CA PHE A 27 21.18 2.66 -0.69
C PHE A 27 21.05 3.14 -2.14
N GLY A 28 21.34 4.41 -2.42
CA GLY A 28 21.28 4.97 -3.78
C GLY A 28 22.21 4.25 -4.74
N ASP A 29 23.46 4.03 -4.32
CA ASP A 29 24.48 3.34 -5.12
C ASP A 29 24.11 1.87 -5.35
N ALA A 30 23.68 1.16 -4.28
CA ALA A 30 23.26 -0.23 -4.38
C ALA A 30 22.02 -0.41 -5.26
N TYR A 31 21.09 0.55 -5.22
CA TYR A 31 19.86 0.51 -6.01
C TYR A 31 20.14 0.56 -7.51
N LEU A 32 21.08 1.38 -7.96
CA LEU A 32 21.42 1.48 -9.39
C LEU A 32 21.89 0.13 -9.94
N VAL A 33 22.83 -0.52 -9.24
CA VAL A 33 23.37 -1.83 -9.60
C VAL A 33 22.28 -2.91 -9.53
N ALA A 34 21.50 -2.93 -8.44
CA ALA A 34 20.41 -3.89 -8.27
C ALA A 34 19.35 -3.74 -9.36
N ARG A 35 19.03 -2.51 -9.75
CA ARG A 35 18.07 -2.20 -10.81
C ARG A 35 18.58 -2.66 -12.17
N GLU A 36 19.83 -2.35 -12.50
CA GLU A 36 20.44 -2.82 -13.75
C GLU A 36 20.42 -4.34 -13.85
N ASN A 37 20.84 -5.03 -12.79
CA ASN A 37 20.81 -6.49 -12.73
C ASN A 37 19.40 -7.07 -12.84
N ALA A 38 18.40 -6.46 -12.18
CA ALA A 38 17.01 -6.91 -12.23
C ALA A 38 16.39 -6.83 -13.63
N PHE A 39 16.88 -5.91 -14.48
CA PHE A 39 16.41 -5.75 -15.86
C PHE A 39 17.41 -6.26 -16.90
N SER A 40 18.48 -6.93 -16.48
CA SER A 40 19.47 -7.47 -17.40
C SER A 40 18.84 -8.50 -18.34
N GLY A 41 19.03 -8.30 -19.64
CA GLY A 41 18.41 -9.14 -20.68
C GLY A 41 16.93 -8.86 -20.96
N LEU A 42 16.34 -7.82 -20.34
CA LEU A 42 14.96 -7.40 -20.61
C LEU A 42 14.94 -6.02 -21.29
N ASP A 43 13.98 -5.80 -22.20
CA ASP A 43 13.72 -4.47 -22.74
C ASP A 43 12.86 -3.66 -21.75
N PHE A 44 13.53 -2.91 -20.90
CA PHE A 44 12.86 -2.08 -19.90
C PHE A 44 11.97 -0.98 -20.51
N GLN A 45 12.29 -0.44 -21.68
CA GLN A 45 11.49 0.62 -22.29
C GLN A 45 10.22 0.07 -22.92
N GLU A 46 10.33 -1.09 -23.57
CA GLU A 46 9.17 -1.81 -24.11
C GLU A 46 8.23 -2.22 -22.97
N MET A 47 8.73 -2.89 -21.93
CA MET A 47 7.92 -3.29 -20.77
C MET A 47 7.23 -2.09 -20.09
N ARG A 48 7.90 -0.94 -20.02
CA ARG A 48 7.28 0.29 -19.49
C ARG A 48 6.14 0.78 -20.36
N THR A 49 6.31 0.73 -21.68
CA THR A 49 5.29 1.14 -22.65
C THR A 49 4.09 0.20 -22.58
N GLU A 50 4.32 -1.12 -22.54
CA GLU A 50 3.28 -2.12 -22.37
C GLU A 50 2.52 -1.92 -21.06
N LEU A 51 3.22 -1.73 -19.94
CA LEU A 51 2.58 -1.50 -18.65
C LEU A 51 1.72 -0.23 -18.65
N ALA A 52 2.16 0.83 -19.35
CA ALA A 52 1.35 2.03 -19.52
C ALA A 52 0.07 1.75 -20.32
N ALA A 53 0.18 1.03 -21.45
CA ALA A 53 -0.96 0.62 -22.26
C ALA A 53 -1.96 -0.24 -21.47
N ILE A 54 -1.48 -1.18 -20.65
CA ILE A 54 -2.33 -1.99 -19.75
C ILE A 54 -3.08 -1.10 -18.77
N LYS A 55 -2.40 -0.12 -18.16
CA LYS A 55 -3.07 0.82 -17.23
C LYS A 55 -4.15 1.64 -17.91
N ASP A 56 -3.93 2.04 -19.16
CA ASP A 56 -4.93 2.75 -19.96
C ASP A 56 -6.14 1.87 -20.29
N ASP A 57 -5.92 0.60 -20.67
CA ASP A 57 -7.02 -0.36 -20.89
C ASP A 57 -7.82 -0.61 -19.61
N VAL A 58 -7.13 -0.86 -18.49
CA VAL A 58 -7.75 -1.07 -17.18
C VAL A 58 -8.62 0.12 -16.78
N ARG A 59 -8.18 1.36 -17.03
CA ARG A 59 -8.95 2.57 -16.73
C ARG A 59 -10.29 2.60 -17.48
N ILE A 60 -10.30 2.16 -18.73
CA ILE A 60 -11.49 2.10 -19.60
C ILE A 60 -12.40 0.95 -19.14
N ARG A 61 -11.83 -0.23 -18.91
CA ARG A 61 -12.55 -1.48 -18.60
C ARG A 61 -12.76 -1.72 -17.10
N ARG A 62 -12.47 -0.73 -16.24
CA ARG A 62 -12.45 -0.90 -14.77
C ARG A 62 -13.68 -1.58 -14.18
N LYS A 63 -14.87 -1.32 -14.72
CA LYS A 63 -16.13 -1.90 -14.21
C LYS A 63 -16.23 -3.40 -14.50
N GLU A 64 -15.86 -3.80 -15.70
CA GLU A 64 -15.82 -5.19 -16.14
C GLU A 64 -14.77 -5.97 -15.34
N LEU A 65 -13.55 -5.43 -15.27
CA LEU A 65 -12.44 -6.06 -14.54
C LEU A 65 -12.72 -6.16 -13.04
N LEU A 66 -13.39 -5.17 -12.44
CA LEU A 66 -13.82 -5.26 -11.04
C LEU A 66 -14.85 -6.38 -10.85
N ALA A 67 -15.83 -6.51 -11.74
CA ALA A 67 -16.82 -7.58 -11.67
C ALA A 67 -16.17 -8.97 -11.82
N GLU A 68 -15.22 -9.11 -12.73
CA GLU A 68 -14.44 -10.34 -12.91
C GLU A 68 -13.61 -10.66 -11.65
N PHE A 69 -12.92 -9.67 -11.08
CA PHE A 69 -12.18 -9.84 -9.84
C PHE A 69 -13.08 -10.34 -8.70
N ILE A 70 -14.25 -9.71 -8.52
CA ILE A 70 -15.21 -10.10 -7.46
C ILE A 70 -15.63 -11.56 -7.67
N LYS A 71 -16.03 -11.92 -8.90
CA LYS A 71 -16.43 -13.29 -9.24
C LYS A 71 -15.34 -14.30 -8.91
N ASN A 72 -14.10 -14.01 -9.30
CA ASN A 72 -12.96 -14.92 -9.08
C ASN A 72 -12.58 -15.00 -7.60
N ALA A 73 -12.62 -13.89 -6.86
CA ALA A 73 -12.34 -13.88 -5.43
C ALA A 73 -13.40 -14.67 -4.64
N GLU A 74 -14.68 -14.51 -4.98
CA GLU A 74 -15.76 -15.28 -4.36
C GLU A 74 -15.69 -16.77 -4.72
N ALA A 75 -15.35 -17.11 -5.97
CA ALA A 75 -15.10 -18.50 -6.36
C ALA A 75 -13.92 -19.14 -5.61
N ALA A 76 -12.91 -18.35 -5.23
CA ALA A 76 -11.79 -18.78 -4.40
C ALA A 76 -12.12 -18.82 -2.89
N GLY A 77 -13.39 -18.56 -2.50
CA GLY A 77 -13.85 -18.65 -1.12
C GLY A 77 -13.74 -17.35 -0.31
N SER A 78 -13.36 -16.24 -0.93
CA SER A 78 -13.38 -14.93 -0.26
C SER A 78 -14.82 -14.40 -0.18
N LYS A 79 -15.12 -13.59 0.85
CA LYS A 79 -16.34 -12.79 0.87
C LYS A 79 -16.01 -11.35 0.49
N VAL A 80 -16.62 -10.85 -0.58
CA VAL A 80 -16.43 -9.46 -1.01
C VAL A 80 -17.59 -8.60 -0.51
N PHE A 81 -17.24 -7.46 0.10
CA PHE A 81 -18.19 -6.41 0.49
C PHE A 81 -17.81 -5.12 -0.23
N ILE A 82 -18.76 -4.53 -0.96
CA ILE A 82 -18.56 -3.25 -1.66
C ILE A 82 -19.15 -2.15 -0.79
N ALA A 83 -18.29 -1.31 -0.23
CA ALA A 83 -18.65 -0.14 0.55
C ALA A 83 -18.66 1.11 -0.34
N ARG A 84 -19.59 2.03 -0.08
CA ARG A 84 -19.68 3.34 -0.74
C ARG A 84 -18.63 4.32 -0.21
N ASP A 85 -18.27 4.20 1.06
CA ASP A 85 -17.30 5.05 1.74
C ASP A 85 -16.55 4.30 2.85
N THR A 86 -15.59 4.99 3.47
CA THR A 86 -14.76 4.44 4.55
C THR A 86 -15.57 4.10 5.81
N LYS A 87 -16.64 4.86 6.09
CA LYS A 87 -17.50 4.62 7.25
C LYS A 87 -18.25 3.30 7.09
N GLU A 88 -18.85 3.07 5.92
CA GLU A 88 -19.58 1.84 5.62
C GLU A 88 -18.66 0.62 5.62
N ALA A 89 -17.42 0.77 5.12
CA ALA A 89 -16.41 -0.27 5.18
C ALA A 89 -16.07 -0.65 6.64
N ASN A 90 -15.79 0.34 7.49
CA ASN A 90 -15.46 0.10 8.89
C ASN A 90 -16.64 -0.50 9.66
N ASP A 91 -17.85 0.06 9.49
CA ASP A 91 -19.07 -0.43 10.13
C ASP A 91 -19.31 -1.91 9.79
N TYR A 92 -19.09 -2.32 8.54
CA TYR A 92 -19.22 -3.71 8.12
C TYR A 92 -18.22 -4.62 8.83
N VAL A 93 -16.93 -4.25 8.83
CA VAL A 93 -15.87 -5.05 9.45
C VAL A 93 -16.11 -5.21 10.96
N ILE A 94 -16.48 -4.12 11.65
CA ILE A 94 -16.78 -4.14 13.09
C ILE A 94 -17.96 -5.06 13.38
N LYS A 95 -19.07 -4.90 12.66
CA LYS A 95 -20.26 -5.77 12.81
C LYS A 95 -19.91 -7.24 12.57
N LEU A 96 -19.13 -7.52 11.53
CA LEU A 96 -18.70 -8.88 11.22
C LEU A 96 -17.82 -9.46 12.34
N ALA A 97 -16.86 -8.68 12.86
CA ALA A 97 -16.01 -9.10 13.96
C ALA A 97 -16.83 -9.42 15.22
N GLN A 98 -17.79 -8.56 15.57
CA GLN A 98 -18.71 -8.77 16.71
C GLN A 98 -19.56 -10.03 16.52
N GLN A 99 -20.17 -10.21 15.34
CA GLN A 99 -20.98 -11.39 15.01
C GLN A 99 -20.18 -12.69 15.10
N LYS A 100 -18.91 -12.67 14.67
CA LYS A 100 -18.01 -13.80 14.74
C LYS A 100 -17.34 -13.96 16.11
N LYS A 101 -17.60 -13.05 17.07
CA LYS A 101 -16.90 -12.97 18.36
C LYS A 101 -15.37 -13.01 18.19
N ALA A 102 -14.88 -12.36 17.14
CA ALA A 102 -13.47 -12.34 16.79
C ALA A 102 -12.68 -11.59 17.85
N LYS A 103 -11.60 -12.22 18.35
CA LYS A 103 -10.66 -11.61 19.31
C LYS A 103 -9.36 -11.15 18.66
N LEU A 104 -9.13 -11.55 17.42
CA LEU A 104 -7.95 -11.26 16.63
C LEU A 104 -8.35 -11.12 15.17
N ILE A 105 -7.87 -10.08 14.51
CA ILE A 105 -8.09 -9.82 13.09
C ILE A 105 -6.73 -9.68 12.43
N ALA A 106 -6.40 -10.58 11.51
CA ALA A 106 -5.27 -10.41 10.62
C ALA A 106 -5.73 -9.58 9.40
N LYS A 107 -5.10 -8.42 9.18
CA LYS A 107 -5.34 -7.56 8.02
C LYS A 107 -4.10 -7.48 7.14
N SER A 108 -4.30 -7.37 5.82
CA SER A 108 -3.21 -7.06 4.89
C SER A 108 -2.69 -5.63 5.11
N LYS A 109 -1.39 -5.39 4.93
CA LYS A 109 -0.84 -4.04 4.92
C LYS A 109 -1.39 -3.29 3.71
N SER A 110 -2.23 -2.29 3.95
CA SER A 110 -2.87 -1.49 2.91
C SER A 110 -2.94 -0.03 3.35
N MET A 111 -2.48 0.89 2.50
CA MET A 111 -2.63 2.33 2.75
C MET A 111 -4.11 2.70 2.89
N VAL A 112 -5.00 2.05 2.13
CA VAL A 112 -6.45 2.27 2.22
C VAL A 112 -6.98 1.99 3.62
N SER A 113 -6.47 0.95 4.29
CA SER A 113 -6.89 0.66 5.68
C SER A 113 -6.42 1.70 6.69
N GLU A 114 -5.32 2.40 6.38
CA GLU A 114 -4.76 3.45 7.23
C GLU A 114 -5.50 4.77 7.03
N GLU A 115 -5.76 5.15 5.78
CA GLU A 115 -6.58 6.31 5.40
C GLU A 115 -8.03 6.15 5.87
N ALA A 116 -8.55 4.93 5.93
CA ALA A 116 -9.85 4.63 6.50
C ALA A 116 -9.86 4.60 8.05
N HIS A 117 -8.71 4.76 8.71
CA HIS A 117 -8.55 4.65 10.16
C HIS A 117 -9.12 3.34 10.75
N LEU A 118 -9.00 2.23 10.01
CA LEU A 118 -9.63 0.96 10.38
C LEU A 118 -9.14 0.43 11.74
N ASN A 119 -7.84 0.60 12.06
CA ASN A 119 -7.30 0.17 13.36
C ASN A 119 -8.00 0.89 14.51
N LYS A 120 -8.11 2.22 14.43
CA LYS A 120 -8.81 3.04 15.42
C LYS A 120 -10.30 2.68 15.54
N ALA A 121 -10.90 2.16 14.48
CA ALA A 121 -12.29 1.73 14.48
C ALA A 121 -12.48 0.33 15.12
N LEU A 122 -11.40 -0.47 15.21
CA LEU A 122 -11.40 -1.82 15.79
C LEU A 122 -10.91 -1.87 17.25
N GLU A 123 -10.13 -0.87 17.67
CA GLU A 123 -9.64 -0.65 19.05
C GLU A 123 -10.68 0.03 19.93
#